data_AF-A0A3C0Q5G1-F1
#
_entry.id   AF-A0A3C0Q5G1-F1
#
_cell.length_a   1.000
_cell.length_b   1.000
_cell.length_c   1.000
_cell.angle_alpha   90.00
_cell.angle_beta   90.00
_cell.angle_gamma   90.00
#
_symmetry.space_group_name_H-M   'P 1'
#
loop_
_entity.id
_entity.type
_entity.pdbx_description
1 polymer ?
#
loop_
_entity_poly.entity_id
_entity_poly.type
_entity_poly.pdbx_seq_one_letter_code
_entity_poly.pdbx_strand_id
1 'polypeptide(L)'
;LLQAEVLNLRANPKRSATGAVVESKVEQGRGSVATVLIQNGTLSIGDIFVVGSEWGRVRALLDDKGKPIKTALPGQPVEVLGLSGTPDAGDSFTVVNNEPKAREIVDYRLRKKKEKEAAIVTGTSFEQLLAQARDNKKELPIIVKADVHGSVEAIAGSLAKMVADNTEVGVRVLHTGVGAITESDVTLARASGAFLVGFNVRANAQARDMAKRDKVEIRYYNIIYNIIDDVKAMLGGMLSPLVREEYLGQAQIRQVFNVTKVGKIAGCMVTTGSVKRGAKVRLLRDDVVIHEGTLKTLKRFKDEVKEVQTGMECGMAFENYDDIRENDIIECFEVKEETRTLA
;
A
#
# COMPACT_ATOMS: atom_id res chain seq x y z
N LEU A 1 14.30 -43.93 6.06
CA LEU A 1 14.38 -44.33 4.63
C LEU A 1 13.23 -45.29 4.36
N LEU A 2 12.26 -44.91 3.50
CA LEU A 2 11.12 -45.79 3.12
C LEU A 2 10.48 -45.32 1.81
N GLN A 3 10.23 -44.01 1.65
CA GLN A 3 9.61 -43.49 0.42
C GLN A 3 10.60 -43.29 -0.73
N ALA A 4 11.82 -42.81 -0.45
CA ALA A 4 12.82 -42.55 -1.49
C ALA A 4 13.31 -43.83 -2.22
N GLU A 5 13.37 -44.96 -1.50
CA GLU A 5 13.72 -46.26 -2.08
C GLU A 5 12.58 -46.80 -2.96
N VAL A 6 11.32 -46.67 -2.51
CA VAL A 6 10.13 -47.03 -3.31
C VAL A 6 10.06 -46.22 -4.61
N LEU A 7 10.39 -44.92 -4.55
CA LEU A 7 10.41 -44.04 -5.71
C LEU A 7 11.64 -44.21 -6.61
N ASN A 8 12.68 -44.95 -6.15
CA ASN A 8 13.91 -45.23 -6.88
C ASN A 8 14.52 -43.95 -7.50
N LEU A 9 14.63 -42.88 -6.70
CA LEU A 9 15.15 -41.59 -7.15
C LEU A 9 16.62 -41.72 -7.57
N ARG A 10 16.93 -41.29 -8.79
CA ARG A 10 18.28 -41.38 -9.39
C ARG A 10 18.68 -40.05 -9.99
N ALA A 11 19.97 -39.74 -9.89
CA ALA A 11 20.60 -38.61 -10.57
C ALA A 11 21.94 -39.04 -11.17
N ASN A 12 22.30 -38.48 -12.33
CA ASN A 12 23.57 -38.78 -12.98
C ASN A 12 24.59 -37.68 -12.65
N PRO A 13 25.66 -37.94 -11.87
CA PRO A 13 26.69 -36.94 -11.57
C PRO A 13 27.67 -36.70 -12.73
N LYS A 14 27.76 -37.60 -13.72
CA LYS A 14 28.75 -37.57 -14.81
C LYS A 14 28.35 -36.69 -16.01
N ARG A 15 27.58 -35.63 -15.77
CA ARG A 15 27.14 -34.67 -16.80
C ARG A 15 27.23 -33.24 -16.28
N SER A 16 27.03 -32.27 -17.15
CA SER A 16 26.92 -30.86 -16.79
C SER A 16 25.80 -30.62 -15.79
N ALA A 17 26.05 -29.74 -14.82
CA ALA A 17 25.11 -29.49 -13.75
C ALA A 17 23.82 -28.81 -14.23
N THR A 18 22.69 -29.29 -13.72
CA THR A 18 21.40 -28.62 -13.84
C THR A 18 20.74 -28.59 -12.47
N GLY A 19 19.99 -27.53 -12.19
CA GLY A 19 19.35 -27.36 -10.90
C GLY A 19 18.28 -26.27 -10.93
N ALA A 20 17.87 -25.85 -9.74
CA ALA A 20 16.94 -24.74 -9.57
C ALA A 20 17.46 -23.80 -8.48
N VAL A 21 17.20 -22.51 -8.64
CA VAL A 21 17.45 -21.50 -7.61
C VAL A 21 16.49 -21.73 -6.46
N VAL A 22 17.03 -21.88 -5.27
CA VAL A 22 16.26 -21.90 -4.02
C VAL A 22 16.01 -20.47 -3.57
N GLU A 23 17.07 -19.67 -3.51
CA GLU A 23 17.00 -18.27 -3.05
C GLU A 23 18.18 -17.47 -3.60
N SER A 24 18.02 -16.15 -3.73
CA SER A 24 19.05 -15.23 -4.20
C SER A 24 19.10 -13.97 -3.34
N LYS A 25 20.32 -13.43 -3.16
CA LYS A 25 20.60 -12.23 -2.37
C LYS A 25 21.76 -11.43 -2.96
N VAL A 26 21.88 -10.17 -2.53
CA VAL A 26 23.02 -9.31 -2.87
C VAL A 26 23.87 -9.10 -1.63
N GLU A 27 25.12 -9.58 -1.66
CA GLU A 27 26.06 -9.42 -0.56
C GLU A 27 27.11 -8.35 -0.86
N GLN A 28 27.35 -7.47 0.12
CA GLN A 28 28.36 -6.42 0.00
C GLN A 28 29.76 -7.05 -0.18
N GLY A 29 30.47 -6.63 -1.23
CA GLY A 29 31.81 -7.13 -1.57
C GLY A 29 31.83 -8.46 -2.34
N ARG A 30 30.76 -9.26 -2.30
CA ARG A 30 30.67 -10.54 -3.04
C ARG A 30 29.80 -10.43 -4.30
N GLY A 31 28.91 -9.43 -4.36
CA GLY A 31 27.98 -9.21 -5.46
C GLY A 31 26.73 -10.05 -5.32
N SER A 32 26.09 -10.38 -6.44
CA SER A 32 24.94 -11.28 -6.43
C SER A 32 25.36 -12.73 -6.17
N VAL A 33 24.64 -13.38 -5.26
CA VAL A 33 24.84 -14.77 -4.85
C VAL A 33 23.51 -15.50 -4.83
N ALA A 34 23.52 -16.79 -5.15
CA ALA A 34 22.32 -17.59 -5.18
C ALA A 34 22.57 -18.98 -4.59
N THR A 35 21.63 -19.46 -3.78
CA THR A 35 21.58 -20.85 -3.33
C THR A 35 20.91 -21.67 -4.43
N VAL A 36 21.62 -22.65 -4.98
CA VAL A 36 21.14 -23.52 -6.05
C VAL A 36 21.09 -24.95 -5.55
N LEU A 37 19.96 -25.63 -5.77
CA LEU A 37 19.85 -27.06 -5.55
C LEU A 37 20.24 -27.80 -6.83
N ILE A 38 21.36 -28.52 -6.78
CA ILE A 38 21.82 -29.32 -7.93
C ILE A 38 20.92 -30.55 -8.06
N GLN A 39 20.30 -30.74 -9.20
CA GLN A 39 19.40 -31.87 -9.47
C GLN A 39 20.08 -32.97 -10.28
N ASN A 40 20.95 -32.60 -11.23
CA ASN A 40 21.74 -33.53 -12.03
C ASN A 40 23.13 -32.94 -12.30
N GLY A 41 24.07 -33.82 -12.63
CA GLY A 41 25.44 -33.44 -12.96
C GLY A 41 26.26 -32.98 -11.77
N THR A 42 27.47 -32.51 -12.05
CA THR A 42 28.38 -31.97 -11.03
C THR A 42 28.72 -30.53 -11.38
N LEU A 43 28.51 -29.61 -10.46
CA LEU A 43 28.88 -28.20 -10.60
C LEU A 43 30.29 -27.99 -10.05
N SER A 44 31.15 -27.29 -10.77
CA SER A 44 32.53 -27.03 -10.36
C SER A 44 32.88 -25.55 -10.42
N ILE A 45 33.89 -25.14 -9.65
CA ILE A 45 34.47 -23.80 -9.79
C ILE A 45 35.02 -23.62 -11.21
N GLY A 46 34.71 -22.48 -11.84
CA GLY A 46 35.07 -22.16 -13.21
C GLY A 46 33.99 -22.47 -14.24
N ASP A 47 32.96 -23.26 -13.89
CA ASP A 47 31.86 -23.55 -14.78
C ASP A 47 31.11 -22.28 -15.18
N ILE A 48 30.68 -22.23 -16.44
CA ILE A 48 29.86 -21.16 -16.98
C ILE A 48 28.41 -21.64 -16.93
N PHE A 49 27.50 -20.81 -16.43
CA PHE A 49 26.11 -21.19 -16.27
C PHE A 49 25.16 -20.08 -16.69
N VAL A 50 23.93 -20.49 -16.99
CA VAL A 50 22.78 -19.64 -17.21
C VAL A 50 21.75 -19.95 -16.13
N VAL A 51 21.15 -18.92 -15.57
CA VAL A 51 20.11 -19.02 -14.55
C VAL A 51 19.05 -17.96 -14.83
N GLY A 52 17.85 -18.38 -15.21
CA GLY A 52 16.80 -17.44 -15.62
C GLY A 52 17.25 -16.51 -16.74
N SER A 53 17.15 -15.19 -16.53
CA SER A 53 17.65 -14.16 -17.44
C SER A 53 19.04 -13.64 -17.08
N GLU A 54 19.79 -14.38 -16.27
CA GLU A 54 21.14 -14.04 -15.82
C GLU A 54 22.13 -15.15 -16.23
N TRP A 55 23.42 -14.81 -16.26
CA TRP A 55 24.48 -15.78 -16.48
C TRP A 55 25.66 -15.50 -15.56
N GLY A 56 26.60 -16.43 -15.49
CA GLY A 56 27.77 -16.24 -14.66
C GLY A 56 28.85 -17.27 -14.88
N ARG A 57 29.96 -17.05 -14.18
CA ARG A 57 31.03 -18.03 -14.04
C ARG A 57 31.23 -18.29 -12.56
N VAL A 58 31.23 -19.56 -12.16
CA VAL A 58 31.38 -19.95 -10.76
C VAL A 58 32.74 -19.48 -10.24
N ARG A 59 32.74 -18.45 -9.38
CA ARG A 59 33.96 -17.95 -8.72
C ARG A 59 34.25 -18.69 -7.43
N ALA A 60 33.21 -19.07 -6.71
CA ALA A 60 33.29 -19.85 -5.49
C ALA A 60 31.99 -20.63 -5.27
N LEU A 61 32.09 -21.73 -4.54
CA LEU A 61 30.98 -22.54 -4.07
C LEU A 61 31.10 -22.68 -2.55
N LEU A 62 30.00 -22.45 -1.84
CA LEU A 62 29.90 -22.75 -0.41
C LEU A 62 28.81 -23.81 -0.17
N ASP A 63 29.08 -24.76 0.71
CA ASP A 63 28.07 -25.73 1.16
C ASP A 63 27.01 -25.10 2.07
N ASP A 64 26.05 -25.91 2.53
CA ASP A 64 24.97 -25.54 3.46
C ASP A 64 25.48 -24.99 4.82
N LYS A 65 26.75 -25.23 5.14
CA LYS A 65 27.41 -24.76 6.37
C LYS A 65 28.32 -23.56 6.12
N GLY A 66 28.29 -23.00 4.90
CA GLY A 66 29.13 -21.87 4.49
C GLY A 66 30.60 -22.23 4.27
N LYS A 67 30.95 -23.52 4.19
CA LYS A 67 32.34 -23.95 3.94
C LYS A 67 32.63 -23.99 2.45
N PRO A 68 33.83 -23.53 2.03
CA PRO A 68 34.20 -23.56 0.62
C PRO A 68 34.38 -25.00 0.12
N ILE A 69 33.75 -25.29 -1.01
CA ILE A 69 33.86 -26.57 -1.72
C ILE A 69 34.32 -26.35 -3.16
N LYS A 70 34.92 -27.37 -3.77
CA LYS A 70 35.37 -27.30 -5.18
C LYS A 70 34.31 -27.74 -6.17
N THR A 71 33.43 -28.65 -5.74
CA THR A 71 32.42 -29.30 -6.58
C THR A 71 31.16 -29.57 -5.77
N ALA A 72 29.99 -29.44 -6.38
CA ALA A 72 28.69 -29.81 -5.81
C ALA A 72 28.03 -30.93 -6.63
N LEU A 73 27.52 -31.95 -5.94
CA LEU A 73 26.90 -33.15 -6.49
C LEU A 73 25.36 -33.04 -6.51
N PRO A 74 24.66 -33.92 -7.25
CA PRO A 74 23.20 -33.96 -7.23
C PRO A 74 22.64 -34.14 -5.81
N GLY A 75 21.62 -33.38 -5.47
CA GLY A 75 20.97 -33.33 -4.15
C GLY A 75 21.57 -32.32 -3.18
N GLN A 76 22.72 -31.70 -3.49
CA GLN A 76 23.34 -30.71 -2.61
C GLN A 76 22.83 -29.29 -2.91
N PRO A 77 22.38 -28.53 -1.89
CA PRO A 77 22.24 -27.09 -1.99
C PRO A 77 23.62 -26.43 -1.87
N VAL A 78 23.92 -25.49 -2.76
CA VAL A 78 25.22 -24.79 -2.78
C VAL A 78 25.02 -23.31 -3.05
N GLU A 79 25.70 -22.44 -2.29
CA GLU A 79 25.75 -21.01 -2.59
C GLU A 79 26.77 -20.77 -3.71
N VAL A 80 26.29 -20.25 -4.83
CA VAL A 80 27.08 -19.95 -6.03
C VAL A 80 27.40 -18.47 -6.09
N LEU A 81 28.68 -18.16 -6.27
CA LEU A 81 29.17 -16.80 -6.47
C LEU A 81 29.60 -16.56 -7.91
N GLY A 82 29.34 -15.35 -8.41
CA GLY A 82 29.77 -14.93 -9.76
C GLY A 82 28.63 -14.78 -10.77
N LEU A 83 27.42 -14.49 -10.28
CA LEU A 83 26.29 -14.11 -11.13
C LEU A 83 26.45 -12.66 -11.62
N SER A 84 25.98 -12.39 -12.85
CA SER A 84 25.89 -11.04 -13.41
C SER A 84 24.84 -10.17 -12.72
N GLY A 85 23.79 -10.81 -12.23
CA GLY A 85 22.64 -10.20 -11.58
C GLY A 85 21.94 -11.20 -10.68
N THR A 86 20.85 -10.77 -10.06
CA THR A 86 20.11 -11.57 -9.07
C THR A 86 18.99 -12.33 -9.78
N PRO A 87 19.07 -13.67 -9.87
CA PRO A 87 18.03 -14.47 -10.51
C PRO A 87 16.79 -14.60 -9.64
N ASP A 88 15.68 -15.00 -10.26
CA ASP A 88 14.42 -15.20 -9.57
C ASP A 88 14.43 -16.55 -8.82
N ALA A 89 13.69 -16.65 -7.72
CA ALA A 89 13.53 -17.92 -7.01
C ALA A 89 12.78 -18.92 -7.91
N GLY A 90 13.26 -20.18 -7.94
CA GLY A 90 12.73 -21.21 -8.82
C GLY A 90 13.26 -21.19 -10.26
N ASP A 91 14.10 -20.23 -10.63
CA ASP A 91 14.72 -20.20 -11.96
C ASP A 91 15.54 -21.47 -12.24
N SER A 92 15.46 -21.98 -13.46
CA SER A 92 16.26 -23.11 -13.92
C SER A 92 17.74 -22.71 -14.02
N PHE A 93 18.60 -23.48 -13.38
CA PHE A 93 20.06 -23.35 -13.45
C PHE A 93 20.62 -24.39 -14.42
N THR A 94 21.50 -23.99 -15.33
CA THR A 94 22.13 -24.91 -16.30
C THR A 94 23.56 -24.48 -16.63
N VAL A 95 24.50 -25.40 -16.50
CA VAL A 95 25.88 -25.23 -16.96
C VAL A 95 25.92 -25.33 -18.48
N VAL A 96 26.65 -24.40 -19.10
CA VAL A 96 26.83 -24.29 -20.56
C VAL A 96 28.31 -24.31 -20.93
N ASN A 97 28.59 -24.65 -22.19
CA ASN A 97 29.95 -24.97 -22.62
C ASN A 97 30.86 -23.73 -22.74
N ASN A 98 30.31 -22.55 -23.03
CA ASN A 98 31.09 -21.34 -23.20
C ASN A 98 30.28 -20.07 -22.93
N GLU A 99 31.00 -18.98 -22.70
CA GLU A 99 30.46 -17.66 -22.34
C GLU A 99 29.64 -17.01 -23.47
N PRO A 100 30.06 -17.06 -24.76
CA PRO A 100 29.27 -16.50 -25.85
C PRO A 100 27.86 -17.11 -25.93
N LYS A 101 27.75 -18.44 -25.75
CA LYS A 101 26.46 -19.11 -25.77
C LYS A 101 25.59 -18.71 -24.57
N ALA A 102 26.20 -18.54 -23.39
CA ALA A 102 25.48 -18.07 -22.19
C ALA A 102 24.84 -16.69 -22.43
N ARG A 103 25.63 -15.75 -22.97
CA ARG A 103 25.16 -14.39 -23.31
C ARG A 103 24.04 -14.40 -24.34
N GLU A 104 24.18 -15.18 -25.42
CA GLU A 104 23.16 -15.30 -26.45
C GLU A 104 21.81 -15.78 -25.89
N ILE A 105 21.83 -16.75 -24.98
CA ILE A 105 20.63 -17.28 -24.32
C ILE A 105 19.99 -16.19 -23.44
N VAL A 106 20.79 -15.48 -22.67
CA VAL A 106 20.31 -14.40 -21.78
C VAL A 106 19.72 -13.24 -22.57
N ASP A 107 20.41 -12.77 -23.60
CA ASP A 107 19.92 -11.67 -24.46
C ASP A 107 18.58 -12.01 -25.11
N TYR A 108 18.43 -13.26 -25.56
CA TYR A 108 17.16 -13.76 -26.09
C TYR A 108 16.04 -13.74 -25.03
N ARG A 109 16.33 -14.19 -23.80
CA ARG A 109 15.36 -14.21 -22.68
C ARG A 109 14.98 -12.80 -22.24
N LEU A 110 15.94 -11.89 -22.12
CA LEU A 110 15.71 -10.48 -21.79
C LEU A 110 14.86 -9.78 -22.84
N ARG A 111 15.14 -10.00 -24.12
CA ARG A 111 14.32 -9.45 -25.21
C ARG A 111 12.88 -9.94 -25.12
N LYS A 112 12.66 -11.24 -24.93
CA LYS A 112 11.32 -11.81 -24.74
C LYS A 112 10.60 -11.28 -23.50
N LYS A 113 11.32 -11.06 -22.40
CA LYS A 113 10.76 -10.47 -21.17
C LYS A 113 10.26 -9.05 -21.44
N LYS A 114 11.09 -8.21 -22.08
CA LYS A 114 10.72 -6.84 -22.48
C LYS A 114 9.54 -6.80 -23.45
N GLU A 115 9.51 -7.70 -24.43
CA GLU A 115 8.38 -7.82 -25.37
C GLU A 115 7.07 -8.16 -24.63
N LYS A 116 7.13 -9.07 -23.66
CA LYS A 116 5.97 -9.44 -22.83
C LYS A 116 5.50 -8.29 -21.94
N GLU A 117 6.43 -7.57 -21.31
CA GLU A 117 6.13 -6.39 -20.50
C GLU A 117 5.51 -5.26 -21.34
N ALA A 118 6.08 -4.99 -22.52
CA ALA A 118 5.53 -4.01 -23.45
C ALA A 118 4.12 -4.40 -23.94
N ALA A 119 3.88 -5.69 -24.20
CA ALA A 119 2.56 -6.20 -24.61
C ALA A 119 1.48 -5.96 -23.55
N ILE A 120 1.81 -6.08 -22.26
CA ILE A 120 0.90 -5.78 -21.14
C ILE A 120 0.53 -4.30 -21.13
N VAL A 121 1.51 -3.41 -21.35
CA VAL A 121 1.26 -1.96 -21.42
C VAL A 121 0.39 -1.59 -22.63
N THR A 122 0.62 -2.19 -23.80
CA THR A 122 -0.21 -1.95 -24.99
C THR A 122 -1.60 -2.60 -24.94
N GLY A 123 -1.79 -3.61 -24.09
CA GLY A 123 -3.09 -4.26 -23.88
C GLY A 123 -4.06 -3.46 -23.00
N THR A 124 -3.58 -2.38 -22.37
CA THR A 124 -4.43 -1.47 -21.59
C THR A 124 -5.02 -0.44 -22.55
N SER A 125 -6.33 -0.50 -22.81
CA SER A 125 -6.95 0.41 -23.77
C SER A 125 -6.84 1.86 -23.28
N PHE A 126 -6.78 2.82 -24.20
CA PHE A 126 -6.81 4.24 -23.83
C PHE A 126 -8.04 4.58 -22.96
N GLU A 127 -9.17 3.90 -23.19
CA GLU A 127 -10.37 3.99 -22.35
C GLU A 127 -10.14 3.48 -20.92
N GLN A 128 -9.38 2.40 -20.72
CA GLN A 128 -9.01 1.91 -19.38
C GLN A 128 -8.05 2.86 -18.67
N LEU A 129 -7.08 3.45 -19.39
CA LEU A 129 -6.20 4.48 -18.82
C LEU A 129 -6.99 5.74 -18.43
N LEU A 130 -7.97 6.14 -19.25
CA LEU A 130 -8.85 7.26 -18.94
C LEU A 130 -9.82 6.94 -17.79
N ALA A 131 -10.27 5.70 -17.67
CA ALA A 131 -11.08 5.23 -16.55
C ALA A 131 -10.27 5.21 -15.24
N GLN A 132 -9.03 4.72 -15.26
CA GLN A 132 -8.11 4.78 -14.11
C GLN A 132 -7.76 6.22 -13.72
N ALA A 133 -7.59 7.12 -14.69
CA ALA A 133 -7.34 8.53 -14.41
C ALA A 133 -8.56 9.28 -13.85
N ARG A 134 -9.78 8.75 -14.07
CA ARG A 134 -11.03 9.25 -13.46
C ARG A 134 -11.28 8.66 -12.08
N ASP A 135 -10.55 7.62 -11.71
CA ASP A 135 -10.66 6.99 -10.41
C ASP A 135 -9.93 7.86 -9.38
N ASN A 136 -10.69 8.52 -8.48
CA ASN A 136 -10.14 9.33 -7.39
C ASN A 136 -9.54 8.48 -6.26
N LYS A 137 -9.07 7.26 -6.58
CA LYS A 137 -8.49 6.34 -5.62
C LYS A 137 -7.19 6.94 -5.09
N LYS A 138 -7.12 7.17 -3.79
CA LYS A 138 -5.89 7.68 -3.18
C LYS A 138 -4.91 6.52 -3.04
N GLU A 139 -3.79 6.59 -3.76
CA GLU A 139 -2.76 5.57 -3.68
C GLU A 139 -1.65 5.99 -2.70
N LEU A 140 -1.19 5.05 -1.90
CA LEU A 140 0.03 5.15 -1.10
C LEU A 140 1.19 4.54 -1.91
N PRO A 141 2.10 5.37 -2.45
CA PRO A 141 3.26 4.87 -3.18
C PRO A 141 4.30 4.28 -2.21
N ILE A 142 4.77 3.06 -2.50
CA ILE A 142 5.73 2.34 -1.65
C ILE A 142 6.89 1.81 -2.50
N ILE A 143 8.11 1.86 -1.94
CA ILE A 143 9.29 1.18 -2.46
C ILE A 143 9.73 0.13 -1.44
N VAL A 144 9.98 -1.10 -1.89
CA VAL A 144 10.33 -2.23 -1.02
C VAL A 144 11.73 -2.73 -1.33
N LYS A 145 12.59 -2.78 -0.32
CA LYS A 145 13.91 -3.42 -0.38
C LYS A 145 13.98 -4.54 0.64
N ALA A 146 14.46 -5.71 0.26
CA ALA A 146 14.65 -6.83 1.19
C ALA A 146 16.01 -7.50 1.02
N ASP A 147 16.40 -8.33 1.98
CA ASP A 147 17.66 -9.07 2.00
C ASP A 147 17.72 -10.18 0.94
N VAL A 148 16.60 -10.86 0.72
CA VAL A 148 16.44 -11.97 -0.23
C VAL A 148 15.26 -11.73 -1.18
N HIS A 149 15.32 -12.36 -2.36
CA HIS A 149 14.28 -12.23 -3.38
C HIS A 149 12.90 -12.71 -2.92
N GLY A 150 12.83 -13.85 -2.23
CA GLY A 150 11.54 -14.41 -1.79
C GLY A 150 10.76 -13.48 -0.86
N SER A 151 11.45 -12.74 0.01
CA SER A 151 10.86 -11.73 0.88
C SER A 151 10.26 -10.58 0.08
N VAL A 152 10.96 -10.12 -0.98
CA VAL A 152 10.47 -9.07 -1.86
C VAL A 152 9.14 -9.48 -2.51
N GLU A 153 9.08 -10.68 -3.07
CA GLU A 153 7.88 -11.21 -3.73
C GLU A 153 6.72 -11.38 -2.75
N ALA A 154 6.99 -11.94 -1.56
CA ALA A 154 5.98 -12.14 -0.53
C ALA A 154 5.38 -10.82 -0.03
N ILE A 155 6.21 -9.80 0.16
CA ILE A 155 5.76 -8.46 0.58
C ILE A 155 4.97 -7.80 -0.55
N ALA A 156 5.50 -7.77 -1.78
CA ALA A 156 4.83 -7.15 -2.92
C ALA A 156 3.49 -7.83 -3.23
N GLY A 157 3.43 -9.16 -3.17
CA GLY A 157 2.20 -9.92 -3.34
C GLY A 157 1.17 -9.68 -2.24
N SER A 158 1.61 -9.56 -0.99
CA SER A 158 0.72 -9.21 0.13
C SER A 158 0.14 -7.81 -0.02
N LEU A 159 0.98 -6.82 -0.36
CA LEU A 159 0.56 -5.44 -0.57
C LEU A 159 -0.40 -5.32 -1.77
N ALA A 160 -0.16 -6.08 -2.85
CA ALA A 160 -1.05 -6.09 -4.01
C ALA A 160 -2.45 -6.64 -3.68
N LYS A 161 -2.56 -7.65 -2.81
CA LYS A 161 -3.86 -8.18 -2.36
C LYS A 161 -4.68 -7.15 -1.59
N MET A 162 -4.03 -6.29 -0.80
CA MET A 162 -4.71 -5.23 -0.04
C MET A 162 -5.42 -4.20 -0.95
N VAL A 163 -4.99 -4.07 -2.20
CA VAL A 163 -5.61 -3.18 -3.20
C VAL A 163 -6.99 -3.69 -3.64
N ALA A 164 -7.22 -5.00 -3.59
CA ALA A 164 -8.45 -5.64 -4.07
C ALA A 164 -9.64 -5.42 -3.13
N ASP A 165 -9.38 -5.18 -1.86
CA ASP A 165 -10.42 -5.11 -0.81
C ASP A 165 -10.95 -3.68 -0.57
N ASN A 166 -10.40 -2.66 -1.25
CA ASN A 166 -10.80 -1.27 -1.03
C ASN A 166 -10.85 -0.43 -2.31
N THR A 167 -11.96 0.26 -2.51
CA THR A 167 -12.21 1.13 -3.67
C THR A 167 -11.76 2.58 -3.46
N GLU A 168 -11.62 3.04 -2.21
CA GLU A 168 -11.28 4.45 -1.90
C GLU A 168 -9.76 4.68 -1.80
N VAL A 169 -9.03 3.71 -1.28
CA VAL A 169 -7.58 3.79 -1.03
C VAL A 169 -6.86 2.55 -1.53
N GLY A 170 -5.59 2.69 -1.94
CA GLY A 170 -4.80 1.57 -2.44
C GLY A 170 -3.31 1.72 -2.19
N VAL A 171 -2.57 0.63 -2.36
CA VAL A 171 -1.11 0.62 -2.34
C VAL A 171 -0.59 0.53 -3.77
N ARG A 172 0.41 1.35 -4.09
CA ARG A 172 1.12 1.24 -5.36
C ARG A 172 2.60 0.99 -5.13
N VAL A 173 3.03 -0.23 -5.41
CA VAL A 173 4.45 -0.60 -5.33
C VAL A 173 5.17 -0.05 -6.56
N LEU A 174 6.02 0.96 -6.37
CA LEU A 174 6.74 1.63 -7.46
C LEU A 174 8.00 0.89 -7.88
N HIS A 175 8.71 0.35 -6.90
CA HIS A 175 9.95 -0.36 -7.13
C HIS A 175 10.16 -1.40 -6.03
N THR A 176 10.70 -2.54 -6.44
CA THR A 176 11.14 -3.60 -5.56
C THR A 176 12.58 -3.96 -5.86
N GLY A 177 13.35 -4.33 -4.84
CA GLY A 177 14.74 -4.73 -5.06
C GLY A 177 15.36 -5.49 -3.91
N VAL A 178 16.42 -6.23 -4.23
CA VAL A 178 17.19 -7.01 -3.26
C VAL A 178 18.43 -6.21 -2.82
N GLY A 179 18.78 -6.32 -1.54
CA GLY A 179 19.93 -5.67 -0.92
C GLY A 179 19.61 -4.36 -0.20
N ALA A 180 20.67 -3.70 0.26
CA ALA A 180 20.60 -2.45 1.03
C ALA A 180 19.85 -1.34 0.27
N ILE A 181 19.27 -0.40 1.03
CA ILE A 181 18.65 0.81 0.47
C ILE A 181 19.75 1.78 0.06
N THR A 182 19.64 2.31 -1.16
CA THR A 182 20.62 3.15 -1.84
C THR A 182 20.09 4.57 -2.09
N GLU A 183 20.96 5.47 -2.53
CA GLU A 183 20.64 6.85 -2.88
C GLU A 183 19.62 6.95 -4.02
N SER A 184 19.67 6.04 -4.98
CA SER A 184 18.67 5.98 -6.06
C SER A 184 17.27 5.65 -5.53
N ASP A 185 17.18 4.76 -4.53
CA ASP A 185 15.92 4.43 -3.89
C ASP A 185 15.33 5.65 -3.15
N VAL A 186 16.17 6.40 -2.43
CA VAL A 186 15.78 7.65 -1.74
C VAL A 186 15.38 8.74 -2.72
N THR A 187 16.10 8.86 -3.83
CA THR A 187 15.79 9.83 -4.89
C THR A 187 14.43 9.54 -5.52
N LEU A 188 14.16 8.27 -5.84
CA LEU A 188 12.87 7.84 -6.36
C LEU A 188 11.77 8.13 -5.34
N ALA A 189 11.98 7.76 -4.08
CA ALA A 189 11.03 7.99 -2.99
C ALA A 189 10.66 9.47 -2.85
N ARG A 190 11.66 10.35 -2.86
CA ARG A 190 11.45 11.81 -2.81
C ARG A 190 10.63 12.29 -4.01
N ALA A 191 10.98 11.86 -5.22
CA ALA A 191 10.34 12.34 -6.44
C ALA A 191 8.87 11.92 -6.52
N SER A 192 8.52 10.75 -5.98
CA SER A 192 7.17 10.20 -6.03
C SER A 192 6.37 10.34 -4.73
N GLY A 193 6.95 10.96 -3.68
CA GLY A 193 6.36 10.98 -2.34
C GLY A 193 6.19 9.57 -1.74
N ALA A 194 7.01 8.62 -2.17
CA ALA A 194 6.90 7.23 -1.72
C ALA A 194 7.55 7.00 -0.37
N PHE A 195 6.95 6.06 0.34
CA PHE A 195 7.47 5.55 1.59
C PHE A 195 8.40 4.36 1.34
N LEU A 196 9.54 4.31 2.05
CA LEU A 196 10.57 3.27 1.88
C LEU A 196 10.48 2.18 2.96
N VAL A 197 10.32 0.94 2.52
CA VAL A 197 10.30 -0.26 3.37
C VAL A 197 11.61 -1.02 3.19
N GLY A 198 12.34 -1.24 4.29
CA GLY A 198 13.49 -2.15 4.34
C GLY A 198 13.18 -3.40 5.17
N PHE A 199 13.12 -4.57 4.55
CA PHE A 199 12.93 -5.85 5.25
C PHE A 199 14.28 -6.57 5.43
N ASN A 200 14.72 -6.74 6.68
CA ASN A 200 16.04 -7.29 7.04
C ASN A 200 17.26 -6.58 6.41
N VAL A 201 17.05 -5.41 5.80
CA VAL A 201 18.09 -4.58 5.21
C VAL A 201 18.12 -3.21 5.85
N ARG A 202 19.27 -2.54 5.70
CA ARG A 202 19.45 -1.16 6.13
C ARG A 202 19.84 -0.28 4.94
N ALA A 203 19.57 1.02 5.06
CA ALA A 203 20.12 1.99 4.14
C ALA A 203 21.63 2.14 4.35
N ASN A 204 22.37 2.31 3.26
CA ASN A 204 23.79 2.66 3.32
C ASN A 204 23.98 4.06 3.96
N ALA A 205 25.22 4.45 4.29
CA ALA A 205 25.47 5.71 4.99
C ALA A 205 24.95 6.94 4.21
N GLN A 206 25.25 6.98 2.92
CA GLN A 206 24.88 8.09 2.03
C GLN A 206 23.35 8.21 1.87
N ALA A 207 22.65 7.09 1.71
CA ALA A 207 21.19 7.03 1.61
C ALA A 207 20.52 7.45 2.92
N ARG A 208 21.05 7.07 4.10
CA ARG A 208 20.53 7.53 5.39
C ARG A 208 20.66 9.05 5.56
N ASP A 209 21.80 9.61 5.19
CA ASP A 209 22.04 11.04 5.32
C ASP A 209 21.18 11.85 4.34
N MET A 210 20.99 11.31 3.12
CA MET A 210 20.08 11.87 2.12
C MET A 210 18.63 11.83 2.57
N ALA A 211 18.17 10.69 3.11
CA ALA A 211 16.80 10.54 3.58
C ALA A 211 16.47 11.51 4.72
N LYS A 212 17.40 11.71 5.67
CA LYS A 212 17.24 12.72 6.74
C LYS A 212 17.15 14.14 6.20
N ARG A 213 18.02 14.50 5.24
CA ARG A 213 18.06 15.83 4.62
C ARG A 213 16.78 16.14 3.86
N ASP A 214 16.32 15.17 3.08
CA ASP A 214 15.18 15.31 2.19
C ASP A 214 13.84 14.93 2.85
N LYS A 215 13.88 14.58 4.14
CA LYS A 215 12.73 14.14 4.95
C LYS A 215 11.96 12.97 4.33
N VAL A 216 12.69 12.05 3.70
CA VAL A 216 12.14 10.79 3.19
C VAL A 216 12.05 9.79 4.33
N GLU A 217 10.85 9.26 4.56
CA GLU A 217 10.62 8.28 5.61
C GLU A 217 11.06 6.88 5.17
N ILE A 218 11.95 6.28 5.97
CA ILE A 218 12.39 4.89 5.81
C ILE A 218 11.99 4.13 7.06
N ARG A 219 11.20 3.07 6.91
CA ARG A 219 10.94 2.12 8.00
C ARG A 219 11.56 0.77 7.73
N TYR A 220 11.98 0.16 8.84
CA TYR A 220 12.70 -1.09 8.82
C TYR A 220 11.89 -2.14 9.56
N TYR A 221 11.81 -3.31 8.95
CA TYR A 221 11.01 -4.42 9.44
C TYR A 221 11.82 -5.72 9.37
N ASN A 222 11.43 -6.66 10.20
CA ASN A 222 11.92 -8.05 10.19
C ASN A 222 10.75 -9.06 10.21
N ILE A 223 9.52 -8.57 10.24
CA ILE A 223 8.28 -9.37 10.22
C ILE A 223 7.35 -8.77 9.17
N ILE A 224 6.90 -9.59 8.21
CA ILE A 224 6.07 -9.14 7.07
C ILE A 224 4.71 -8.61 7.55
N TYR A 225 4.10 -9.25 8.56
CA TYR A 225 2.82 -8.81 9.12
C TYR A 225 2.86 -7.37 9.65
N ASN A 226 3.96 -6.96 10.28
CA ASN A 226 4.10 -5.59 10.76
C ASN A 226 4.14 -4.57 9.61
N ILE A 227 4.65 -4.95 8.42
CA ILE A 227 4.58 -4.09 7.23
C ILE A 227 3.13 -3.93 6.81
N ILE A 228 2.40 -5.04 6.74
CA ILE A 228 0.99 -5.06 6.34
C ILE A 228 0.16 -4.20 7.29
N ASP A 229 0.34 -4.36 8.60
CA ASP A 229 -0.40 -3.62 9.63
C ASP A 229 -0.09 -2.12 9.60
N ASP A 230 1.18 -1.73 9.46
CA ASP A 230 1.57 -0.32 9.34
C ASP A 230 0.98 0.31 8.06
N VAL A 231 1.03 -0.42 6.94
CA VAL A 231 0.45 0.05 5.67
C VAL A 231 -1.08 0.17 5.79
N LYS A 232 -1.76 -0.78 6.45
CA LYS A 232 -3.19 -0.66 6.77
C LYS A 232 -3.48 0.58 7.63
N ALA A 233 -2.68 0.83 8.65
CA ALA A 233 -2.87 2.00 9.51
C ALA A 233 -2.70 3.31 8.74
N MET A 234 -1.68 3.40 7.86
CA MET A 234 -1.46 4.56 6.99
C MET A 234 -2.62 4.79 6.03
N LEU A 235 -3.08 3.73 5.35
CA LEU A 235 -4.23 3.82 4.46
C LEU A 235 -5.52 4.19 5.21
N GLY A 236 -5.68 3.74 6.47
CA GLY A 236 -6.79 4.13 7.33
C GLY A 236 -6.82 5.64 7.60
N GLY A 237 -5.65 6.25 7.83
CA GLY A 237 -5.52 7.70 7.95
C GLY A 237 -5.81 8.48 6.66
N MET A 238 -5.85 7.82 5.50
CA MET A 238 -6.18 8.43 4.21
C MET A 238 -7.68 8.36 3.86
N LEU A 239 -8.45 7.53 4.58
CA LEU A 239 -9.90 7.40 4.43
C LEU A 239 -10.60 8.69 4.87
N SER A 240 -11.65 9.06 4.14
CA SER A 240 -12.54 10.14 4.58
C SER A 240 -13.28 9.69 5.85
N PRO A 241 -13.41 10.56 6.87
CA PRO A 241 -14.10 10.21 8.11
C PRO A 241 -15.56 9.83 7.84
N LEU A 242 -16.09 8.93 8.66
CA LEU A 242 -17.51 8.62 8.62
C LEU A 242 -18.27 9.80 9.23
N VAL A 243 -19.16 10.39 8.46
CA VAL A 243 -19.99 11.50 8.89
C VAL A 243 -21.28 10.91 9.45
N ARG A 244 -21.50 11.05 10.76
CA ARG A 244 -22.74 10.59 11.42
C ARG A 244 -23.50 11.77 11.98
N GLU A 245 -24.79 11.80 11.68
CA GLU A 245 -25.70 12.77 12.28
C GLU A 245 -26.19 12.26 13.63
N GLU A 246 -26.06 13.10 14.65
CA GLU A 246 -26.60 12.87 15.98
C GLU A 246 -27.77 13.82 16.21
N TYR A 247 -28.97 13.26 16.35
CA TYR A 247 -30.18 14.02 16.66
C TYR A 247 -30.05 14.69 18.03
N LEU A 248 -30.27 16.00 18.10
CA LEU A 248 -30.20 16.79 19.33
C LEU A 248 -31.58 17.06 19.92
N GLY A 249 -32.57 17.38 19.08
CA GLY A 249 -33.89 17.79 19.52
C GLY A 249 -34.73 18.43 18.44
N GLN A 250 -35.92 18.86 18.81
CA GLN A 250 -36.90 19.44 17.91
C GLN A 250 -37.58 20.64 18.55
N ALA A 251 -37.94 21.62 17.73
CA ALA A 251 -38.73 22.78 18.13
C ALA A 251 -39.82 23.07 17.11
N GLN A 252 -40.96 23.58 17.56
CA GLN A 252 -42.06 24.00 16.69
C GLN A 252 -42.12 25.51 16.62
N ILE A 253 -42.23 26.06 15.41
CA ILE A 253 -42.43 27.49 15.18
C ILE A 253 -43.87 27.85 15.58
N ARG A 254 -44.01 28.77 16.54
CA ARG A 254 -45.31 29.28 17.00
C ARG A 254 -45.67 30.62 16.39
N GLN A 255 -44.67 31.45 16.14
CA GLN A 255 -44.86 32.79 15.59
C GLN A 255 -43.64 33.19 14.77
N VAL A 256 -43.84 33.92 13.68
CA VAL A 256 -42.74 34.48 12.88
C VAL A 256 -42.69 35.98 13.05
N PHE A 257 -41.52 36.49 13.45
CA PHE A 257 -41.26 37.92 13.59
C PHE A 257 -40.40 38.42 12.43
N ASN A 258 -40.68 39.62 11.95
CA ASN A 258 -39.84 40.26 10.95
C ASN A 258 -39.01 41.36 11.63
N VAL A 259 -37.68 41.19 11.66
CA VAL A 259 -36.79 42.14 12.33
C VAL A 259 -35.89 42.82 11.30
N THR A 260 -35.96 44.15 11.26
CA THR A 260 -35.14 44.99 10.40
C THR A 260 -33.65 44.69 10.61
N LYS A 261 -32.93 44.41 9.51
CA LYS A 261 -31.50 44.02 9.43
C LYS A 261 -31.14 42.58 9.81
N VAL A 262 -32.02 41.83 10.49
CA VAL A 262 -31.75 40.43 10.90
C VAL A 262 -32.46 39.41 9.99
N GLY A 263 -33.61 39.78 9.42
CA GLY A 263 -34.44 38.89 8.61
C GLY A 263 -35.64 38.36 9.41
N LYS A 264 -36.20 37.23 8.98
CA LYS A 264 -37.27 36.58 9.73
C LYS A 264 -36.71 35.78 10.91
N ILE A 265 -37.33 35.91 12.07
CA ILE A 265 -37.01 35.19 13.30
C ILE A 265 -38.18 34.30 13.66
N ALA A 266 -37.92 33.00 13.82
CA ALA A 266 -38.88 32.04 14.31
C ALA A 266 -38.95 32.12 15.84
N GLY A 267 -40.11 32.50 16.38
CA GLY A 267 -40.46 32.28 17.78
C GLY A 267 -40.90 30.83 17.95
N CYS A 268 -40.10 30.04 18.66
CA CYS A 268 -40.23 28.60 18.75
C CYS A 268 -40.40 28.13 20.20
N MET A 269 -41.01 26.96 20.35
CA MET A 269 -40.98 26.19 21.60
C MET A 269 -40.28 24.86 21.34
N VAL A 270 -39.28 24.53 22.15
CA VAL A 270 -38.58 23.24 22.05
C VAL A 270 -39.51 22.13 22.53
N THR A 271 -39.82 21.18 21.67
CA THR A 271 -40.75 20.07 21.94
C THR A 271 -40.04 18.85 22.51
N THR A 272 -38.83 18.56 22.03
CA THR A 272 -38.03 17.41 22.46
C THR A 272 -36.52 17.73 22.43
N GLY A 273 -35.75 17.06 23.29
CA GLY A 273 -34.30 17.22 23.37
C GLY A 273 -33.84 18.66 23.65
N SER A 274 -32.87 19.11 22.86
CA SER A 274 -32.27 20.45 22.96
C SER A 274 -32.00 21.04 21.58
N VAL A 275 -31.91 22.37 21.51
CA VAL A 275 -31.48 23.09 20.31
C VAL A 275 -30.27 23.92 20.63
N LYS A 276 -29.21 23.79 19.83
CA LYS A 276 -27.92 24.46 20.03
C LYS A 276 -27.59 25.42 18.91
N ARG A 277 -27.03 26.58 19.27
CA ARG A 277 -26.55 27.57 18.30
C ARG A 277 -25.37 27.00 17.49
N GLY A 278 -25.39 27.16 16.17
CA GLY A 278 -24.37 26.66 15.26
C GLY A 278 -24.54 25.19 14.85
N ALA A 279 -25.50 24.47 15.43
CA ALA A 279 -25.85 23.12 14.98
C ALA A 279 -26.53 23.15 13.60
N LYS A 280 -26.54 21.99 12.93
CA LYS A 280 -27.30 21.80 11.70
C LYS A 280 -28.78 21.64 12.03
N VAL A 281 -29.61 22.10 11.11
CA VAL A 281 -31.06 22.10 11.28
C VAL A 281 -31.73 21.70 9.98
N ARG A 282 -32.77 20.88 10.10
CA ARG A 282 -33.73 20.58 9.04
C ARG A 282 -35.05 21.25 9.39
N LEU A 283 -35.61 21.96 8.43
CA LEU A 283 -36.94 22.57 8.55
C LEU A 283 -37.94 21.67 7.84
N LEU A 284 -38.96 21.24 8.55
CA LEU A 284 -39.98 20.33 8.09
C LEU A 284 -41.33 21.02 8.05
N ARG A 285 -42.09 20.78 6.99
CA ARG A 285 -43.48 21.19 6.83
C ARG A 285 -44.27 19.97 6.37
N ASP A 286 -45.31 19.61 7.10
CA ASP A 286 -46.11 18.41 6.84
C ASP A 286 -45.22 17.15 6.72
N ASP A 287 -44.24 17.02 7.63
CA ASP A 287 -43.24 15.94 7.69
C ASP A 287 -42.27 15.85 6.47
N VAL A 288 -42.27 16.85 5.59
CA VAL A 288 -41.33 16.94 4.46
C VAL A 288 -40.24 17.97 4.77
N VAL A 289 -38.97 17.58 4.58
CA VAL A 289 -37.82 18.51 4.70
C VAL A 289 -37.88 19.53 3.57
N ILE A 290 -38.12 20.80 3.91
CA ILE A 290 -38.17 21.91 2.95
C ILE A 290 -36.85 22.68 2.88
N HIS A 291 -36.03 22.60 3.93
CA HIS A 291 -34.72 23.25 3.98
C HIS A 291 -33.78 22.53 4.94
N GLU A 292 -32.49 22.55 4.61
CA GLU A 292 -31.41 22.15 5.49
C GLU A 292 -30.38 23.28 5.57
N GLY A 293 -29.99 23.66 6.78
CA GLY A 293 -29.12 24.80 7.01
C GLY A 293 -28.42 24.76 8.35
N THR A 294 -27.83 25.90 8.72
CA THR A 294 -27.16 26.09 10.02
C THR A 294 -27.97 27.06 10.87
N LEU A 295 -28.11 26.78 12.15
CA LEU A 295 -28.77 27.68 13.09
C LEU A 295 -27.85 28.88 13.42
N LYS A 296 -28.13 30.02 12.80
CA LYS A 296 -27.31 31.24 12.88
C LYS A 296 -27.36 31.88 14.27
N THR A 297 -28.57 32.10 14.78
CA THR A 297 -28.78 32.73 16.09
C THR A 297 -29.79 31.97 16.90
N LEU A 298 -29.51 31.85 18.19
CA LEU A 298 -30.42 31.30 19.19
C LEU A 298 -30.50 32.29 20.34
N LYS A 299 -31.71 32.79 20.60
CA LYS A 299 -31.98 33.78 21.64
C LYS A 299 -33.06 33.28 22.59
N ARG A 300 -32.91 33.58 23.87
CA ARG A 300 -34.00 33.45 24.84
C ARG A 300 -34.35 34.86 25.31
N PHE A 301 -35.57 35.28 25.04
CA PHE A 301 -35.99 36.67 25.16
C PHE A 301 -35.06 37.61 24.36
N LYS A 302 -34.21 38.38 25.02
CA LYS A 302 -33.28 39.33 24.38
C LYS A 302 -31.83 38.81 24.34
N ASP A 303 -31.53 37.74 25.08
CA ASP A 303 -30.17 37.27 25.31
C ASP A 303 -29.80 36.14 24.35
N GLU A 304 -28.60 36.19 23.79
CA GLU A 304 -28.05 35.07 23.02
C GLU A 304 -27.61 33.95 23.94
N VAL A 305 -28.07 32.74 23.62
CA VAL A 305 -27.80 31.54 24.40
C VAL A 305 -27.17 30.46 23.52
N LYS A 306 -26.36 29.61 24.13
CA LYS A 306 -25.70 28.51 23.41
C LYS A 306 -26.65 27.35 23.15
N GLU A 307 -27.58 27.10 24.07
CA GLU A 307 -28.45 25.94 24.06
C GLU A 307 -29.78 26.27 24.76
N VAL A 308 -30.86 25.69 24.25
CA VAL A 308 -32.20 25.77 24.84
C VAL A 308 -32.78 24.37 24.96
N GLN A 309 -33.30 24.04 26.12
CA GLN A 309 -33.84 22.71 26.45
C GLN A 309 -35.34 22.63 26.18
N THR A 310 -35.86 21.39 26.13
CA THR A 310 -37.29 21.08 26.00
C THR A 310 -38.17 21.89 26.96
N GLY A 311 -39.32 22.33 26.45
CA GLY A 311 -40.33 23.08 27.21
C GLY A 311 -40.06 24.57 27.34
N MET A 312 -38.95 25.07 26.77
CA MET A 312 -38.60 26.49 26.80
C MET A 312 -38.86 27.18 25.46
N GLU A 313 -39.25 28.46 25.54
CA GLU A 313 -39.38 29.33 24.37
C GLU A 313 -38.05 29.96 23.98
N CYS A 314 -37.84 30.11 22.67
CA CYS A 314 -36.65 30.73 22.11
C CYS A 314 -36.92 31.35 20.73
N GLY A 315 -36.06 32.28 20.34
CA GLY A 315 -36.02 32.88 19.02
C GLY A 315 -34.87 32.28 18.20
N MET A 316 -35.18 31.84 16.98
CA MET A 316 -34.23 31.21 16.06
C MET A 316 -34.17 31.98 14.74
N ALA A 317 -32.97 32.10 14.17
CA ALA A 317 -32.78 32.56 12.80
C ALA A 317 -31.80 31.65 12.07
N PHE A 318 -32.01 31.47 10.78
CA PHE A 318 -31.29 30.53 9.93
C PHE A 318 -30.29 31.26 9.03
N GLU A 319 -29.21 30.58 8.63
CA GLU A 319 -28.29 31.12 7.62
C GLU A 319 -28.94 31.09 6.24
N ASN A 320 -29.02 32.25 5.57
CA ASN A 320 -29.46 32.39 4.18
C ASN A 320 -30.84 31.78 3.86
N TYR A 321 -31.74 31.70 4.84
CA TYR A 321 -33.08 31.15 4.65
C TYR A 321 -34.14 31.89 5.46
N ASP A 322 -35.19 32.34 4.78
CA ASP A 322 -36.27 33.17 5.35
C ASP A 322 -37.69 32.59 5.08
N ASP A 323 -37.86 31.51 4.32
CA ASP A 323 -39.20 30.90 4.11
C ASP A 323 -39.59 29.97 5.26
N ILE A 324 -39.84 30.58 6.42
CA ILE A 324 -40.37 29.95 7.62
C ILE A 324 -41.83 30.36 7.86
N ARG A 325 -42.63 29.40 8.33
CA ARG A 325 -44.06 29.58 8.65
C ARG A 325 -44.38 29.04 10.04
N GLU A 326 -45.50 29.52 10.57
CA GLU A 326 -46.06 28.96 11.80
C GLU A 326 -46.42 27.49 11.59
N ASN A 327 -46.21 26.69 12.65
CA ASN A 327 -46.32 25.24 12.69
C ASN A 327 -45.24 24.44 11.96
N ASP A 328 -44.30 25.09 11.25
CA ASP A 328 -43.12 24.38 10.76
C ASP A 328 -42.32 23.80 11.94
N ILE A 329 -41.70 22.66 11.69
CA ILE A 329 -40.92 21.91 12.68
C ILE A 329 -39.44 22.09 12.36
N ILE A 330 -38.64 22.37 13.37
CA ILE A 330 -37.20 22.50 13.28
C ILE A 330 -36.59 21.30 13.97
N GLU A 331 -35.97 20.42 13.22
CA GLU A 331 -35.15 19.34 13.73
C GLU A 331 -33.70 19.81 13.83
N CYS A 332 -33.08 19.64 14.99
CA CYS A 332 -31.70 20.02 15.25
C CYS A 332 -30.83 18.77 15.39
N PHE A 333 -29.68 18.77 14.71
CA PHE A 333 -28.72 17.67 14.76
C PHE A 333 -27.29 18.21 14.69
N GLU A 334 -26.37 17.44 15.26
CA GLU A 334 -24.92 17.67 15.18
C GLU A 334 -24.31 16.67 14.21
N VAL A 335 -23.28 17.11 13.49
CA VAL A 335 -22.50 16.24 12.62
C VAL A 335 -21.24 15.82 13.38
N LYS A 336 -21.12 14.53 13.68
CA LYS A 336 -19.91 13.95 14.27
C LYS A 336 -19.09 13.26 13.19
N GLU A 337 -17.80 13.58 13.15
CA GLU A 337 -16.82 12.89 12.31
C GLU A 337 -16.17 11.78 13.14
N GLU A 338 -16.29 10.54 12.68
CA GLU A 338 -15.60 9.39 13.26
C GLU A 338 -14.51 8.88 12.32
N THR A 339 -13.31 8.65 12.86
CA THR A 339 -12.17 8.14 12.07
C THR A 339 -12.42 6.70 11.68
N ARG A 340 -12.38 6.39 10.37
CA ARG A 340 -12.52 5.02 9.87
C ARG A 340 -11.19 4.27 9.98
N THR A 341 -11.26 2.97 10.26
CA THR A 341 -10.11 2.06 10.21
C THR A 341 -10.33 1.02 9.11
N LEU A 342 -9.23 0.55 8.53
CA LEU A 342 -9.26 -0.59 7.63
C LEU A 342 -9.29 -1.89 8.43
N ALA A 343 -10.13 -2.83 8.01
CA ALA A 343 -10.23 -4.18 8.57
C ALA A 343 -9.03 -5.06 8.16
#